data_AF-A0A177MUK4-F1
#
_entry.id   AF-A0A177MUK4-F1
#
_cell.length_a   1.000
_cell.length_b   1.000
_cell.length_c   1.000
_cell.angle_alpha   90.00
_cell.angle_beta   90.00
_cell.angle_gamma   90.00
#
_symmetry.space_group_name_H-M   'P 1'
#
loop_
_entity.id
_entity.type
_entity.pdbx_description
1 polymer ?
#
loop_
_entity_poly.entity_id
_entity_poly.type
_entity_poly.pdbx_seq_one_letter_code
_entity_poly.pdbx_strand_id
1 'polypeptide(L)'
;MLSVTLQFFLALLYANLGEWLMHKFILHRLGKQPGSIWAYHWYEHHAICAKHQMLDPGYRQLDLSTWNAQTKELAVLAAIVMVHLPVLWYWPAFVVGLYASLTLYYLRHRKAHLDPDWAKQHLPWHYQHHTQPGSGNWCVTWPGFDYLLGTRNK
;
A
#
# COMPACT_ATOMS: atom_id res chain seq x y z
N MET A 1 -22.45 -7.52 -20.84
CA MET A 1 -21.04 -7.28 -20.45
C MET A 1 -20.94 -5.92 -19.77
N LEU A 2 -20.13 -5.77 -18.73
CA LEU A 2 -19.92 -4.47 -18.07
C LEU A 2 -19.23 -3.50 -19.04
N SER A 3 -19.62 -2.23 -19.05
CA SER A 3 -18.96 -1.22 -19.87
C SER A 3 -17.49 -1.04 -19.44
N VAL A 4 -16.64 -0.64 -20.37
CA VAL A 4 -15.21 -0.33 -20.12
C VAL A 4 -15.07 0.67 -18.97
N THR A 5 -15.89 1.72 -18.97
CA THR A 5 -15.94 2.73 -17.92
C THR A 5 -16.26 2.13 -16.55
N LEU A 6 -17.30 1.29 -16.47
CA LEU A 6 -17.69 0.65 -15.21
C LEU A 6 -16.61 -0.30 -14.69
N GLN A 7 -15.97 -1.08 -15.57
CA GLN A 7 -14.83 -1.93 -15.21
C GLN A 7 -13.68 -1.13 -14.60
N PHE A 8 -13.33 0.01 -15.21
CA PHE A 8 -12.27 0.87 -14.71
C PHE A 8 -12.60 1.45 -13.32
N PHE A 9 -13.81 1.97 -13.12
CA PHE A 9 -14.24 2.46 -11.80
C PHE A 9 -14.24 1.37 -10.73
N LEU A 10 -14.71 0.16 -11.07
CA LEU A 10 -14.65 -0.99 -10.17
C LEU A 10 -13.21 -1.33 -9.78
N ALA A 11 -12.25 -1.19 -10.71
CA ALA A 11 -10.84 -1.42 -10.41
C ALA A 11 -10.27 -0.43 -9.40
N LEU A 12 -10.64 0.86 -9.51
CA LEU A 12 -10.19 1.89 -8.55
C LEU A 12 -10.74 1.61 -7.13
N LEU A 13 -12.04 1.25 -7.05
CA LEU A 13 -12.67 0.88 -5.78
C LEU A 13 -12.04 -0.40 -5.21
N TYR A 14 -11.84 -1.41 -6.05
CA TYR A 14 -11.22 -2.67 -5.65
C TYR A 14 -9.80 -2.48 -5.15
N ALA A 15 -8.99 -1.68 -5.84
CA ALA A 15 -7.61 -1.40 -5.45
C ALA A 15 -7.55 -0.68 -4.09
N ASN A 16 -8.36 0.37 -3.87
CA ASN A 16 -8.34 1.10 -2.60
C ASN A 16 -8.90 0.29 -1.43
N LEU A 17 -9.91 -0.56 -1.67
CA LEU A 17 -10.36 -1.55 -0.69
C LEU A 17 -9.26 -2.56 -0.39
N GLY A 18 -8.54 -3.02 -1.42
CA GLY A 18 -7.39 -3.91 -1.31
C GLY A 18 -6.31 -3.32 -0.41
N GLU A 19 -5.93 -2.05 -0.63
CA GLU A 19 -5.00 -1.33 0.25
C GLU A 19 -5.47 -1.38 1.70
N TRP A 20 -6.73 -1.01 1.95
CA TRP A 20 -7.29 -0.99 3.31
C TRP A 20 -7.25 -2.38 3.97
N LEU A 21 -7.72 -3.42 3.26
CA LEU A 21 -7.77 -4.79 3.77
C LEU A 21 -6.38 -5.35 4.04
N MET A 22 -5.47 -5.23 3.07
CA MET A 22 -4.11 -5.73 3.19
C MET A 22 -3.36 -5.00 4.29
N HIS A 23 -3.42 -3.68 4.32
CA HIS A 23 -2.67 -2.91 5.30
C HIS A 23 -3.16 -3.17 6.72
N LYS A 24 -4.48 -3.18 6.95
CA LYS A 24 -5.08 -3.42 8.27
C LYS A 24 -4.91 -4.86 8.75
N PHE A 25 -5.32 -5.84 7.94
CA PHE A 25 -5.44 -7.23 8.39
C PHE A 25 -4.20 -8.07 8.12
N ILE A 26 -3.47 -7.81 7.04
CA ILE A 26 -2.28 -8.59 6.71
C ILE A 26 -1.06 -7.92 7.33
N LEU A 27 -0.75 -6.70 6.88
CA LEU A 27 0.47 -6.01 7.27
C LEU A 27 0.49 -5.60 8.76
N HIS A 28 -0.62 -5.08 9.31
CA HIS A 28 -0.67 -4.73 10.73
C HIS A 28 -1.08 -5.87 11.64
N ARG A 29 -2.22 -6.53 11.40
CA ARG A 29 -2.71 -7.55 12.33
C ARG A 29 -1.83 -8.80 12.33
N LEU A 30 -1.47 -9.35 11.17
CA LEU A 30 -0.54 -10.48 11.13
C LEU A 30 0.91 -10.02 11.34
N GLY A 31 1.29 -8.82 10.91
CA GLY A 31 2.66 -8.32 11.09
C GLY A 31 3.03 -7.97 12.53
N LYS A 32 2.06 -7.77 13.44
CA LYS A 32 2.34 -7.67 14.88
C LYS A 32 2.76 -8.99 15.53
N GLN A 33 2.66 -10.11 14.83
CA GLN A 33 3.11 -11.42 15.33
C GLN A 33 4.55 -11.66 14.88
N PRO A 34 5.54 -11.77 15.81
CA PRO A 34 6.96 -11.86 15.44
C PRO A 34 7.34 -13.01 14.49
N GLY A 35 6.63 -14.14 14.55
CA GLY A 35 6.87 -15.30 13.68
C GLY A 35 6.17 -15.24 12.32
N SER A 36 5.42 -14.19 12.04
CA SER A 36 4.68 -14.02 10.79
C SER A 36 5.61 -13.58 9.66
N ILE A 37 5.39 -14.07 8.45
CA ILE A 37 6.10 -13.55 7.26
C ILE A 37 5.82 -12.06 7.00
N TRP A 38 4.74 -11.52 7.59
CA TRP A 38 4.35 -10.11 7.51
C TRP A 38 5.00 -9.25 8.60
N ALA A 39 5.78 -9.86 9.51
CA ALA A 39 6.40 -9.18 10.64
C ALA A 39 7.31 -8.01 10.22
N TYR A 40 7.89 -8.08 9.02
CA TYR A 40 8.71 -7.00 8.48
C TYR A 40 7.97 -5.67 8.44
N HIS A 41 6.66 -5.64 8.21
CA HIS A 41 5.92 -4.38 8.15
C HIS A 41 6.03 -3.63 9.48
N TRP A 42 5.90 -4.34 10.61
CA TRP A 42 5.98 -3.72 11.93
C TRP A 42 7.41 -3.56 12.43
N TYR A 43 8.19 -4.64 12.40
CA TYR A 43 9.50 -4.73 13.06
C TYR A 43 10.67 -4.22 12.22
N GLU A 44 10.46 -4.01 10.91
CA GLU A 44 11.44 -3.42 10.00
C GLU A 44 10.93 -2.05 9.53
N HIS A 45 9.87 -2.02 8.70
CA HIS A 45 9.42 -0.80 8.03
C HIS A 45 8.91 0.28 8.99
N HIS A 46 7.92 -0.04 9.85
CA HIS A 46 7.43 0.91 10.86
C HIS A 46 8.52 1.27 11.89
N ALA A 47 9.34 0.30 12.30
CA ALA A 47 10.42 0.54 13.25
C ALA A 47 11.48 1.52 12.71
N ILE A 48 11.85 1.41 11.42
CA ILE A 48 12.74 2.35 10.74
C ILE A 48 12.06 3.72 10.60
N CYS A 49 10.83 3.75 10.11
CA CYS A 49 10.07 5.00 9.95
C CYS A 49 9.88 5.75 11.27
N ALA A 50 9.70 5.04 12.39
CA ALA A 50 9.59 5.64 13.71
C ALA A 50 10.90 6.31 14.15
N LYS A 51 12.06 5.71 13.82
CA LYS A 51 13.39 6.29 14.11
C LYS A 51 13.72 7.49 13.23
N HIS A 52 13.20 7.51 12.01
CA HIS A 52 13.56 8.51 10.98
C HIS A 52 12.36 9.37 10.53
N GLN A 53 11.30 9.44 11.34
CA GLN A 53 10.13 10.29 11.11
C GLN A 53 9.55 10.17 9.69
N MET A 54 9.10 8.97 9.30
CA MET A 54 8.59 8.57 7.96
C MET A 54 9.64 8.10 6.97
N LEU A 55 10.88 8.60 7.05
CA LEU A 55 11.92 8.22 6.10
C LEU A 55 12.27 6.74 6.26
N ASP A 56 12.31 6.01 5.15
CA ASP A 56 12.83 4.64 5.10
C ASP A 56 13.96 4.56 4.07
N PRO A 57 15.23 4.52 4.52
CA PRO A 57 16.39 4.43 3.62
C PRO A 57 16.39 3.18 2.73
N GLY A 58 15.65 2.13 3.11
CA GLY A 58 15.50 0.91 2.32
C GLY A 58 14.90 1.15 0.93
N TYR A 59 14.20 2.28 0.73
CA TYR A 59 13.62 2.66 -0.55
C TYR A 59 14.56 3.43 -1.49
N ARG A 60 15.75 3.84 -1.02
CA ARG A 60 16.65 4.74 -1.78
C ARG A 60 17.12 4.10 -3.08
N GLN A 61 17.48 2.84 -3.03
CA GLN A 61 17.95 2.07 -4.19
C GLN A 61 17.13 0.80 -4.30
N LEU A 62 16.61 0.54 -5.50
CA LEU A 62 15.98 -0.74 -5.78
C LEU A 62 17.09 -1.76 -6.05
N ASP A 63 17.41 -2.55 -5.02
CA ASP A 63 18.30 -3.70 -5.13
C ASP A 63 17.50 -4.99 -4.91
N LEU A 64 17.22 -5.70 -6.02
CA LEU A 64 16.45 -6.95 -6.00
C LEU A 64 17.19 -8.12 -5.32
N SER A 65 18.49 -7.99 -5.03
CA SER A 65 19.25 -9.00 -4.30
C SER A 65 19.11 -8.88 -2.77
N THR A 66 18.62 -7.73 -2.29
CA THR A 66 18.39 -7.46 -0.87
C THR A 66 16.95 -7.78 -0.47
N TRP A 67 16.72 -8.59 0.57
CA TRP A 67 15.38 -8.94 1.06
C TRP A 67 14.90 -8.00 2.18
N ASN A 68 14.62 -6.74 1.83
CA ASN A 68 14.16 -5.69 2.75
C ASN A 68 12.65 -5.39 2.58
N ALA A 69 12.13 -4.39 3.28
CA ALA A 69 10.72 -3.98 3.17
C ALA A 69 10.29 -3.66 1.73
N GLN A 70 11.10 -2.94 0.95
CA GLN A 70 10.78 -2.55 -0.43
C GLN A 70 10.70 -3.77 -1.36
N THR A 71 11.64 -4.72 -1.29
CA THR A 71 11.61 -5.90 -2.17
C THR A 71 10.54 -6.90 -1.77
N LYS A 72 10.22 -7.00 -0.47
CA LYS A 72 9.04 -7.75 0.02
C LYS A 72 7.73 -7.14 -0.49
N GLU A 73 7.59 -5.81 -0.45
CA GLU A 73 6.44 -5.11 -1.04
C GLU A 73 6.32 -5.42 -2.54
N LEU A 74 7.41 -5.31 -3.29
CA LEU A 74 7.43 -5.62 -4.72
C LEU A 74 7.06 -7.08 -5.02
N ALA A 75 7.52 -8.03 -4.21
CA ALA A 75 7.14 -9.43 -4.35
C ALA A 75 5.63 -9.64 -4.14
N VAL A 76 5.04 -8.96 -3.17
CA VAL A 76 3.59 -9.01 -2.90
C VAL A 76 2.81 -8.37 -4.05
N LEU A 77 3.23 -7.20 -4.54
CA LEU A 77 2.60 -6.55 -5.69
C LEU A 77 2.68 -7.41 -6.96
N ALA A 78 3.82 -8.05 -7.20
CA ALA A 78 4.00 -8.99 -8.30
C ALA A 78 3.06 -10.20 -8.16
N ALA A 79 2.91 -10.75 -6.95
CA ALA A 79 1.96 -11.84 -6.69
C ALA A 79 0.50 -11.42 -6.98
N ILE A 80 0.10 -10.20 -6.58
CA ILE A 80 -1.23 -9.66 -6.88
C ILE A 80 -1.44 -9.54 -8.39
N VAL A 81 -0.46 -9.02 -9.13
CA VAL A 81 -0.48 -8.97 -10.60
C VAL A 81 -0.67 -10.36 -11.18
N MET A 82 0.13 -11.34 -10.77
CA MET A 82 0.04 -12.71 -11.31
C MET A 82 -1.32 -13.37 -11.04
N VAL A 83 -1.88 -13.19 -9.84
CA VAL A 83 -3.20 -13.75 -9.48
C VAL A 83 -4.33 -13.15 -10.33
N HIS A 84 -4.21 -11.90 -10.76
CA HIS A 84 -5.25 -11.23 -11.54
C HIS A 84 -5.09 -11.39 -13.06
N LEU A 85 -3.99 -11.96 -13.54
CA LEU A 85 -3.73 -12.15 -14.97
C LEU A 85 -4.85 -12.91 -15.71
N PRO A 86 -5.44 -14.00 -15.16
CA PRO A 86 -6.55 -14.69 -15.83
C PRO A 86 -7.82 -13.84 -15.98
N VAL A 87 -8.00 -12.80 -15.17
CA VAL A 87 -9.17 -11.90 -15.23
C VAL A 87 -9.13 -11.03 -16.49
N LEU A 88 -7.95 -10.83 -17.08
CA LEU A 88 -7.74 -10.00 -18.26
C LEU A 88 -8.59 -10.45 -19.45
N TRP A 89 -8.81 -11.77 -19.60
CA TRP A 89 -9.63 -12.35 -20.66
C TRP A 89 -11.10 -11.95 -20.59
N TYR A 90 -11.59 -11.61 -19.39
CA TYR A 90 -12.98 -11.29 -19.15
C TYR A 90 -13.19 -9.79 -19.00
N TRP A 91 -12.41 -9.13 -18.13
CA TRP A 91 -12.56 -7.71 -17.79
C TRP A 91 -11.22 -6.95 -17.99
N PRO A 92 -10.81 -6.69 -19.24
CA PRO A 92 -9.50 -6.13 -19.52
C PRO A 92 -9.30 -4.72 -18.96
N ALA A 93 -10.33 -3.88 -19.01
CA ALA A 93 -10.26 -2.52 -18.47
C ALA A 93 -10.17 -2.51 -16.95
N PHE A 94 -10.76 -3.51 -16.28
CA PHE A 94 -10.61 -3.68 -14.83
C PHE A 94 -9.16 -4.02 -14.47
N VAL A 95 -8.56 -5.01 -15.15
CA VAL A 95 -7.18 -5.44 -14.86
C VAL A 95 -6.18 -4.31 -15.13
N VAL A 96 -6.35 -3.57 -16.23
CA VAL A 96 -5.51 -2.39 -16.53
C VAL A 96 -5.66 -1.32 -15.45
N GLY A 97 -6.90 -1.01 -15.02
CA GLY A 97 -7.15 -0.05 -13.94
C GLY A 97 -6.54 -0.49 -12.60
N LEU A 98 -6.58 -1.79 -12.31
CA LEU A 98 -5.99 -2.37 -11.11
C LEU A 98 -4.47 -2.23 -11.15
N TYR A 99 -3.82 -2.61 -12.25
CA TYR A 99 -2.35 -2.55 -12.37
C TYR A 99 -1.83 -1.10 -12.37
N ALA A 100 -2.58 -0.18 -12.98
CA ALA A 100 -2.30 1.25 -12.87
C ALA A 100 -2.39 1.72 -11.40
N SER A 101 -3.38 1.24 -10.66
CA SER A 101 -3.53 1.56 -9.24
C SER A 101 -2.40 0.99 -8.38
N LEU A 102 -1.98 -0.26 -8.61
CA LEU A 102 -0.85 -0.89 -7.91
C LEU A 102 0.47 -0.15 -8.19
N THR A 103 0.67 0.28 -9.44
CA THR A 103 1.83 1.07 -9.83
C THR A 103 1.82 2.42 -9.13
N LEU A 104 0.68 3.11 -9.14
CA LEU A 104 0.52 4.39 -8.45
C LEU A 104 0.72 4.25 -6.94
N TYR A 105 0.22 3.18 -6.33
CA TYR A 105 0.45 2.81 -4.94
C TYR A 105 1.95 2.74 -4.65
N TYR A 106 2.70 1.91 -5.37
CA TYR A 106 4.13 1.76 -5.15
C TYR A 106 4.90 3.07 -5.32
N LEU A 107 4.60 3.83 -6.38
CA LEU A 107 5.28 5.11 -6.64
C LEU A 107 5.01 6.13 -5.53
N ARG A 108 3.76 6.25 -5.07
CA ARG A 108 3.37 7.17 -4.00
C ARG A 108 3.93 6.73 -2.65
N HIS A 109 3.85 5.44 -2.34
CA HIS A 109 4.37 4.86 -1.11
C HIS A 109 5.87 5.09 -1.01
N ARG A 110 6.63 4.66 -2.03
CA ARG A 110 8.07 4.89 -2.14
C ARG A 110 8.43 6.37 -2.03
N LYS A 111 7.73 7.25 -2.74
CA LYS A 111 7.99 8.69 -2.67
C LYS A 111 7.75 9.23 -1.26
N ALA A 112 6.69 8.79 -0.59
CA ALA A 112 6.37 9.23 0.77
C ALA A 112 7.49 8.87 1.77
N HIS A 113 8.11 7.71 1.58
CA HIS A 113 9.22 7.25 2.42
C HIS A 113 10.60 7.81 2.03
N LEU A 114 10.72 8.47 0.89
CA LEU A 114 11.94 9.16 0.45
C LEU A 114 11.88 10.68 0.67
N ASP A 115 10.68 11.24 0.69
CA ASP A 115 10.41 12.66 0.85
C ASP A 115 9.26 12.86 1.88
N PRO A 116 9.59 12.87 3.18
CA PRO A 116 8.61 13.05 4.25
C PRO A 116 7.82 14.36 4.17
N ASP A 117 8.42 15.44 3.66
CA ASP A 117 7.75 16.73 3.49
C ASP A 117 6.70 16.65 2.40
N TRP A 118 7.03 16.01 1.27
CA TRP A 118 6.05 15.69 0.23
C TRP A 118 4.94 14.80 0.77
N ALA A 119 5.28 13.77 1.57
CA ALA A 119 4.29 12.88 2.19
C ALA A 119 3.32 13.65 3.08
N LYS A 120 3.83 14.53 3.95
CA LYS A 120 3.03 15.34 4.85
C LYS A 120 2.05 16.26 4.11
N GLN A 121 2.46 16.80 2.97
CA GLN A 121 1.63 17.69 2.15
C GLN A 121 0.61 16.93 1.28
N HIS A 122 0.99 15.81 0.68
CA HIS A 122 0.21 15.15 -0.38
C HIS A 122 -0.49 13.87 0.08
N LEU A 123 0.06 13.18 1.09
CA LEU A 123 -0.47 11.97 1.69
C LEU A 123 -0.51 12.10 3.23
N PRO A 124 -1.14 13.16 3.79
CA PRO A 124 -1.10 13.44 5.22
C PRO A 124 -1.61 12.26 6.07
N TRP A 125 -2.57 11.47 5.57
CA TRP A 125 -3.05 10.28 6.27
C TRP A 125 -1.96 9.21 6.42
N HIS A 126 -1.18 8.95 5.37
CA HIS A 126 -0.07 7.98 5.40
C HIS A 126 1.08 8.50 6.26
N TYR A 127 1.38 9.80 6.17
CA TYR A 127 2.34 10.43 7.09
C TYR A 127 1.92 10.25 8.56
N GLN A 128 0.65 10.53 8.88
CA GLN A 128 0.09 10.36 10.22
C GLN A 128 0.08 8.90 10.65
N HIS A 129 -0.16 7.96 9.73
CA HIS A 129 -0.12 6.52 10.01
C HIS A 129 1.22 6.08 10.63
N HIS A 130 2.33 6.63 10.14
CA HIS A 130 3.66 6.31 10.67
C HIS A 130 4.08 7.16 11.87
N THR A 131 3.61 8.40 11.96
CA THR A 131 4.14 9.40 12.91
C THR A 131 3.28 9.63 14.14
N GLN A 132 2.00 9.25 14.10
CA GLN A 132 1.07 9.46 15.20
C GLN A 132 0.73 8.15 15.91
N PRO A 133 0.59 8.16 17.24
CA PRO A 133 0.08 7.00 17.96
C PRO A 133 -1.39 6.75 17.59
N GLY A 134 -1.74 5.51 17.29
CA GLY A 134 -3.11 5.13 16.95
C GLY A 134 -3.18 3.97 15.98
N SER A 135 -4.41 3.61 15.59
CA SER A 135 -4.71 2.54 14.65
C SER A 135 -5.70 3.08 13.63
N GLY A 136 -5.27 3.29 12.39
CA GLY A 136 -6.06 3.95 11.35
C GLY A 136 -5.20 4.38 10.17
N ASN A 137 -5.81 5.06 9.19
CA ASN A 137 -5.18 5.52 7.96
C ASN A 137 -4.52 4.36 7.17
N TRP A 138 -5.32 3.35 6.82
CA TRP A 138 -4.82 2.13 6.18
C TRP A 138 -4.58 2.28 4.68
N CYS A 139 -5.33 3.14 3.99
CA CYS A 139 -5.09 3.39 2.58
C CYS A 139 -3.85 4.27 2.40
N VAL A 140 -3.05 4.01 1.37
CA VAL A 140 -1.85 4.80 1.07
C VAL A 140 -2.12 5.80 -0.05
N THR A 141 -2.73 5.37 -1.16
CA THR A 141 -2.90 6.21 -2.35
C THR A 141 -3.89 7.34 -2.16
N TRP A 142 -5.04 7.06 -1.56
CA TRP A 142 -6.07 7.99 -1.13
C TRP A 142 -6.90 7.38 0.01
N PRO A 143 -7.40 8.18 0.97
CA PRO A 143 -8.04 7.68 2.19
C PRO A 143 -9.52 7.29 2.00
N GLY A 144 -9.89 6.79 0.82
CA GLY A 144 -11.29 6.55 0.44
C GLY A 144 -11.99 5.57 1.38
N PHE A 145 -11.44 4.36 1.50
CA PHE A 145 -11.96 3.35 2.43
C PHE A 145 -11.69 3.68 3.91
N ASP A 146 -10.70 4.52 4.22
CA ASP A 146 -10.56 5.05 5.58
C ASP A 146 -11.71 5.96 5.99
N TYR A 147 -12.16 6.83 5.10
CA TYR A 147 -13.36 7.63 5.35
C TYR A 147 -14.61 6.78 5.39
N LEU A 148 -14.79 5.89 4.41
CA LEU A 148 -15.98 5.04 4.31
C LEU A 148 -16.17 4.14 5.54
N LEU A 149 -15.08 3.61 6.09
CA LEU A 149 -15.10 2.66 7.21
C LEU A 149 -14.74 3.31 8.56
N GLY A 150 -14.63 4.64 8.61
CA GLY A 150 -14.39 5.38 9.86
C GLY A 150 -13.03 5.11 10.50
N THR A 151 -12.01 4.78 9.71
CA THR A 151 -10.63 4.52 10.19
C THR A 151 -9.66 5.66 9.88
N ARG A 152 -10.13 6.80 9.37
CA ARG A 152 -9.34 8.02 9.24
C ARG A 152 -9.08 8.63 10.62
N ASN A 153 -7.81 8.80 11.00
CA ASN A 153 -7.43 9.53 12.21
C ASN A 153 -7.75 11.02 12.07
N LYS A 154 -8.21 11.65 13.16
CA LYS A 154 -8.54 13.08 13.22
C LYS A 154 -7.30 13.92 13.47
#